data_AF-A0A7S3TTZ7-F1
#
_entry.id   AF-A0A7S3TTZ7-F1
#
_cell.length_a   1.000
_cell.length_b   1.000
_cell.length_c   1.000
_cell.angle_alpha   90.00
_cell.angle_beta   90.00
_cell.angle_gamma   90.00
#
_symmetry.space_group_name_H-M   'P 1'
#
loop_
_entity.id
_entity.type
_entity.pdbx_description
1 polymer ?
#
loop_
_entity_poly.entity_id
_entity_poly.type
_entity_poly.pdbx_seq_one_letter_code
_entity_poly.pdbx_strand_id
1 'polypeptide(L)'
;DFSKLTALGLQQAVSTGDALCGLLSDTPVKAVYASPLSRAQHTLELVAGKWPAAATAAASHVVLEDLKEIELKEWSGRLSIDIKAEEPEAYRRWKEEAEIFEL
;
A
#
# COMPACT_ATOMS: atom_id res chain seq x y z
N ASP A 1 -5.45 6.08 -11.76
CA ASP A 1 -4.39 6.06 -10.74
C ASP A 1 -3.87 7.48 -10.53
N PHE A 2 -4.32 8.14 -9.47
CA PHE A 2 -4.13 9.59 -9.28
C PHE A 2 -3.16 9.95 -8.16
N SER A 3 -2.76 8.98 -7.32
CA SER A 3 -1.89 9.21 -6.17
C SER A 3 -0.52 8.60 -6.40
N LYS A 4 0.52 9.42 -6.24
CA LYS A 4 1.93 9.02 -6.34
C LYS A 4 2.63 9.24 -5.01
N LEU A 5 3.73 8.53 -4.79
CA LEU A 5 4.58 8.75 -3.62
C LEU A 5 5.08 10.19 -3.58
N THR A 6 4.92 10.84 -2.43
CA THR A 6 5.56 12.13 -2.13
C THR A 6 7.04 11.92 -1.81
N ALA A 7 7.80 13.00 -1.66
CA ALA A 7 9.21 12.91 -1.22
C ALA A 7 9.36 12.12 0.09
N LEU A 8 8.46 12.34 1.06
CA LEU A 8 8.44 11.57 2.30
C LEU A 8 8.12 10.09 2.05
N GLY A 9 7.15 9.79 1.18
CA GLY A 9 6.81 8.41 0.82
C GLY A 9 7.97 7.65 0.16
N LEU A 10 8.76 8.32 -0.67
CA LEU A 10 9.98 7.74 -1.25
C LEU A 10 11.01 7.41 -0.18
N GLN A 11 11.25 8.32 0.78
CA GLN A 11 12.17 8.11 1.89
C GLN A 11 11.72 6.96 2.80
N GLN A 12 10.42 6.85 3.06
CA GLN A 12 9.84 5.76 3.83
C GLN A 12 10.04 4.42 3.15
N ALA A 13 9.74 4.31 1.84
CA ALA A 13 9.94 3.06 1.09
C ALA A 13 11.42 2.61 1.13
N VAL A 14 12.36 3.54 0.92
CA VAL A 14 13.79 3.25 1.04
C VAL A 14 14.16 2.76 2.45
N SER A 15 13.68 3.45 3.49
CA SER A 15 13.98 3.09 4.89
C SER A 15 13.40 1.73 5.26
N THR A 16 12.21 1.38 4.75
CA THR A 16 11.61 0.06 4.90
C THR A 16 12.47 -1.02 4.23
N GLY A 17 12.96 -0.77 3.01
CA GLY A 17 13.89 -1.67 2.33
C GLY A 17 15.16 -1.91 3.14
N ASP A 18 15.78 -0.86 3.65
CA ASP A 18 17.00 -0.95 4.47
C ASP A 18 16.75 -1.72 5.79
N ALA A 19 15.61 -1.48 6.44
CA ALA A 19 15.24 -2.19 7.67
C ALA A 19 15.02 -3.70 7.45
N LEU A 20 14.42 -4.07 6.32
CA LEU A 20 14.18 -5.48 5.98
C LEU A 20 15.44 -6.19 5.46
N CYS A 21 16.41 -5.46 4.89
CA CYS A 21 17.65 -6.03 4.36
C CYS A 21 18.40 -6.89 5.41
N GLY A 22 18.47 -6.41 6.66
CA GLY A 22 19.08 -7.17 7.76
C GLY A 22 18.39 -8.50 8.07
N LEU A 23 17.06 -8.55 7.98
CA LEU A 23 16.28 -9.77 8.21
C LEU A 23 16.38 -10.77 7.05
N LEU A 24 16.56 -10.25 5.84
CA LEU A 24 16.58 -11.04 4.61
C LEU A 24 17.98 -11.55 4.23
N SER A 25 19.01 -11.24 5.02
CA SER A 25 20.39 -11.69 4.75
C SER A 25 20.51 -13.22 4.73
N ASP A 26 19.75 -13.92 5.57
CA ASP A 26 19.74 -15.38 5.66
C ASP A 26 18.38 -16.00 5.28
N THR A 27 17.40 -15.18 4.89
CA THR A 27 16.03 -15.63 4.58
C THR A 27 15.69 -15.34 3.13
N PRO A 28 15.60 -16.36 2.25
CA PRO A 28 15.26 -16.15 0.85
C PRO A 28 13.79 -15.75 0.69
N VAL A 29 13.55 -14.71 -0.11
CA VAL A 29 12.22 -14.28 -0.53
C VAL A 29 11.78 -15.14 -1.71
N LYS A 30 10.67 -15.86 -1.55
CA LYS A 30 10.11 -16.72 -2.62
C LYS A 30 9.20 -15.96 -3.56
N ALA A 31 8.47 -14.97 -3.04
CA ALA A 31 7.55 -14.17 -3.82
C ALA A 31 7.31 -12.82 -3.15
N VAL A 32 6.99 -11.82 -3.98
CA VAL A 32 6.49 -10.52 -3.54
C VAL A 32 5.20 -10.22 -4.28
N TYR A 33 4.19 -9.78 -3.54
CA TYR A 33 2.87 -9.46 -4.06
C TYR A 33 2.62 -7.97 -3.90
N ALA A 34 2.12 -7.32 -4.95
CA ALA A 34 1.77 -5.91 -4.88
C ALA A 34 0.49 -5.60 -5.67
N SER A 35 -0.25 -4.62 -5.18
CA SER A 35 -1.37 -4.01 -5.89
C SER A 35 -0.92 -3.43 -7.24
N PRO A 36 -1.74 -3.48 -8.31
CA PRO A 36 -1.44 -2.83 -9.59
C PRO A 36 -1.33 -1.30 -9.52
N LEU A 37 -1.70 -0.67 -8.41
CA LEU A 37 -1.64 0.79 -8.24
C LEU A 37 -0.18 1.28 -8.22
N SER A 38 0.13 2.38 -8.93
CA SER A 38 1.53 2.84 -9.11
C SER A 38 2.24 3.13 -7.80
N ARG A 39 1.54 3.66 -6.79
CA ARG A 39 2.13 3.89 -5.45
C ARG A 39 2.63 2.59 -4.80
N ALA A 40 1.91 1.48 -4.99
CA ALA A 40 2.31 0.17 -4.45
C ALA A 40 3.46 -0.42 -5.26
N GLN A 41 3.40 -0.34 -6.59
CA GLN A 41 4.47 -0.81 -7.48
C GLN A 41 5.78 -0.04 -7.24
N HIS A 42 5.72 1.29 -7.15
CA HIS A 42 6.90 2.11 -6.88
C HIS A 42 7.45 1.88 -5.46
N THR A 43 6.58 1.62 -4.48
CA THR A 43 7.04 1.20 -3.14
C THR A 43 7.79 -0.12 -3.20
N LEU A 44 7.24 -1.12 -3.91
CA LEU A 44 7.87 -2.42 -4.10
C LEU A 44 9.26 -2.28 -4.75
N GLU A 45 9.38 -1.51 -5.84
CA GLU A 45 10.65 -1.27 -6.52
C GLU A 45 11.72 -0.71 -5.58
N LEU A 46 11.37 0.31 -4.79
CA LEU A 46 12.29 0.95 -3.84
C LEU A 46 12.68 0.02 -2.68
N VAL A 47 11.72 -0.74 -2.14
CA VAL A 47 11.94 -1.67 -1.04
C VAL A 47 12.81 -2.85 -1.50
N ALA A 48 12.41 -3.52 -2.58
CA ALA A 48 13.13 -4.68 -3.11
C ALA A 48 14.52 -4.32 -3.63
N GLY A 49 14.71 -3.08 -4.13
CA GLY A 49 16.00 -2.55 -4.53
C GLY A 49 17.03 -2.45 -3.40
N LYS A 50 16.61 -2.54 -2.12
CA LYS A 50 17.51 -2.57 -0.96
C LYS A 50 17.84 -3.98 -0.46
N TRP A 51 17.12 -4.99 -0.93
CA TRP A 51 17.31 -6.36 -0.46
C TRP A 51 18.53 -7.01 -1.12
N PRO A 52 19.22 -7.94 -0.44
CA PRO A 52 20.34 -8.64 -1.02
C PRO A 52 19.90 -9.39 -2.27
N ALA A 53 20.67 -9.30 -3.37
CA ALA A 53 20.34 -9.99 -4.61
C ALA A 53 20.17 -11.51 -4.42
N ALA A 54 20.95 -12.11 -3.51
CA ALA A 54 20.82 -13.53 -3.16
C ALA A 54 19.45 -13.87 -2.54
N ALA A 55 18.84 -12.94 -1.81
CA ALA A 55 17.53 -13.12 -1.18
C ALA A 55 16.39 -13.01 -2.20
N THR A 56 16.58 -12.30 -3.32
CA THR A 56 15.52 -11.98 -4.29
C THR A 56 15.71 -12.59 -5.67
N ALA A 57 16.85 -13.19 -5.98
CA ALA A 57 17.20 -13.68 -7.32
C ALA A 57 16.18 -14.68 -7.91
N ALA A 58 15.49 -15.45 -7.06
CA ALA A 58 14.46 -16.41 -7.45
C ALA A 58 13.04 -15.99 -7.03
N ALA A 59 12.86 -14.77 -6.55
CA ALA A 59 11.57 -14.30 -6.08
C ALA A 59 10.62 -14.05 -7.26
N SER A 60 9.43 -14.63 -7.21
CA SER A 60 8.35 -14.27 -8.13
C SER A 60 7.80 -12.89 -7.79
N HIS A 61 7.66 -12.02 -8.78
CA HIS A 61 6.99 -10.72 -8.61
C HIS A 61 5.57 -10.84 -9.16
N VAL A 62 4.56 -10.73 -8.28
CA VAL A 62 3.16 -10.95 -8.64
C VAL A 62 2.37 -9.66 -8.44
N VAL A 63 1.83 -9.13 -9.54
CA VAL A 63 0.81 -8.09 -9.47
C VAL A 63 -0.52 -8.77 -9.21
N LEU A 64 -1.19 -8.41 -8.11
CA LEU A 64 -2.43 -9.05 -7.68
C LEU A 64 -3.55 -8.00 -7.58
N GLU A 65 -4.55 -8.11 -8.46
CA GLU A 65 -5.69 -7.18 -8.53
C GLU A 65 -6.46 -7.09 -7.21
N ASP A 66 -6.59 -8.22 -6.50
CA ASP A 66 -7.29 -8.30 -5.22
C ASP A 66 -6.60 -7.52 -4.08
N LEU A 67 -5.38 -7.00 -4.32
CA LEU A 67 -4.68 -6.10 -3.38
C LEU A 67 -4.94 -4.62 -3.67
N LYS A 68 -5.90 -4.27 -4.54
CA LYS A 68 -6.31 -2.87 -4.73
C LYS A 68 -6.96 -2.32 -3.45
N GLU A 69 -6.71 -1.03 -3.22
CA GLU A 69 -7.41 -0.26 -2.20
C GLU A 69 -8.92 -0.29 -2.45
N ILE A 70 -9.70 -0.21 -1.37
CA ILE A 70 -11.17 -0.14 -1.46
C ILE A 70 -11.61 1.06 -2.32
N GLU A 71 -12.69 0.87 -3.09
CA GLU A 71 -13.29 1.97 -3.85
C GLU A 71 -14.21 2.80 -2.95
N LEU A 72 -13.76 4.00 -2.61
CA LEU A 72 -14.52 4.94 -1.78
C LEU A 72 -15.63 5.70 -2.55
N LYS A 73 -15.93 5.31 -3.79
CA LYS A 73 -17.00 5.90 -4.64
C LYS A 73 -17.05 7.44 -4.55
N GLU A 74 -18.18 8.02 -4.12
CA GLU A 74 -18.42 9.45 -4.00
C GLU A 74 -17.58 10.14 -2.90
N TRP A 75 -17.00 9.38 -1.97
CA TRP A 75 -16.04 9.91 -1.00
C TRP A 75 -14.62 10.05 -1.57
N SER A 76 -14.34 9.46 -2.74
CA SER A 76 -13.02 9.53 -3.36
C SER A 76 -12.63 10.98 -3.68
N GLY A 77 -11.47 11.40 -3.17
CA GLY A 77 -10.93 12.74 -3.37
C GLY A 77 -11.47 13.82 -2.42
N ARG A 78 -12.40 13.48 -1.53
CA ARG A 78 -12.90 14.39 -0.48
C ARG A 78 -12.05 14.32 0.78
N LEU A 79 -12.03 15.39 1.56
CA LEU A 79 -11.39 15.37 2.88
C LEU A 79 -12.29 14.64 3.87
N SER A 80 -11.69 13.83 4.74
CA SER A 80 -12.42 13.12 5.79
C SER A 80 -13.14 14.05 6.77
N ILE A 81 -12.62 15.27 6.99
CA ILE A 81 -13.28 16.28 7.82
C ILE A 81 -14.58 16.78 7.20
N ASP A 82 -14.62 16.95 5.88
CA ASP A 82 -15.81 17.40 5.15
C ASP A 82 -16.85 16.28 5.14
N ILE A 83 -16.44 15.03 4.84
CA ILE A 83 -17.33 13.86 4.91
C ILE A 83 -17.94 13.73 6.32
N LYS A 84 -17.11 13.84 7.37
CA LYS A 84 -17.60 13.75 8.76
C LYS A 84 -18.58 14.87 9.11
N ALA A 85 -18.41 16.07 8.54
CA ALA A 85 -19.29 17.20 8.81
C ALA A 85 -20.62 17.11 8.05
N GLU A 86 -20.57 16.66 6.79
CA GLU A 86 -21.73 16.60 5.90
C GLU A 86 -22.55 15.31 6.06
N GLU A 87 -21.90 14.18 6.32
CA GLU A 87 -22.49 12.84 6.39
C GLU A 87 -22.10 12.11 7.69
N PRO A 88 -22.38 12.68 8.88
CA PRO A 88 -21.85 12.20 10.16
C PRO A 88 -22.27 10.77 10.52
N GLU A 89 -23.50 10.37 10.19
CA GLU A 89 -23.97 9.01 10.44
C GLU A 89 -23.28 7.99 9.54
N ALA A 90 -23.18 8.27 8.23
CA ALA A 90 -22.50 7.39 7.28
C ALA A 90 -21.01 7.26 7.66
N TYR A 91 -20.34 8.36 7.99
CA TYR A 91 -18.96 8.34 8.49
C TYR A 91 -18.81 7.50 9.76
N ARG A 92 -19.75 7.58 10.71
CA ARG A 92 -19.76 6.75 11.93
C ARG A 92 -19.90 5.27 11.59
N ARG A 93 -20.86 4.89 10.73
CA ARG A 93 -21.08 3.49 10.33
C ARG A 93 -19.88 2.93 9.56
N TRP A 94 -19.24 3.72 8.70
CA TRP A 94 -17.98 3.33 8.05
C TRP A 94 -16.85 3.02 9.06
N LYS A 95 -16.83 3.70 10.22
CA LYS A 95 -15.83 3.48 11.26
C LYS A 95 -16.15 2.33 12.23
N GLU A 96 -17.43 2.14 12.54
CA GLU A 96 -17.90 1.25 13.62
C GLU A 96 -18.53 -0.05 13.10
N GLU A 97 -19.04 -0.04 11.87
CA GLU A 97 -19.81 -1.12 11.21
C GLU A 97 -19.27 -1.37 9.78
N ALA A 98 -17.96 -1.22 9.59
CA ALA A 98 -17.30 -1.27 8.27
C ALA A 98 -17.61 -2.54 7.47
N GLU A 99 -17.86 -3.66 8.16
CA GLU A 99 -18.14 -4.97 7.56
C GLU A 99 -19.48 -5.07 6.84
N ILE A 100 -20.45 -4.21 7.17
CA ILE A 100 -21.77 -4.15 6.53
C ILE A 100 -22.06 -2.79 5.87
N PHE A 101 -21.11 -1.86 5.95
CA PHE A 101 -21.28 -0.52 5.41
C PHE A 101 -21.03 -0.52 3.90
N GLU A 102 -21.98 0.03 3.15
CA GLU A 102 -21.87 0.25 1.70
C GLU A 102 -21.96 1.76 1.42
N LEU A 103 -20.99 2.25 0.65
CA LEU A 103 -21.05 3.56 -0.02
C LEU A 103 -21.93 3.42 -1.27
#